data_AF-A0A1F6HS86-F1
#
_entry.id   AF-A0A1F6HS86-F1
#
_cell.length_a   1.000
_cell.length_b   1.000
_cell.length_c   1.000
_cell.angle_alpha   90.00
_cell.angle_beta   90.00
_cell.angle_gamma   90.00
#
_symmetry.space_group_name_H-M   'P 1'
#
loop_
_entity.id
_entity.type
_entity.pdbx_description
1 polymer ?
#
loop_
_entity_poly.entity_id
_entity_poly.type
_entity_poly.pdbx_seq_one_letter_code
_entity_poly.pdbx_strand_id
1 'polypeptide(L)'
;MKSYFLVAAFTLLIFVLVENVLAAPTQPEAPVTPNAPSSPNTPNKTFFLPKDAVKISEDLFRLRSAKDPGTNESVEGYAIIHKKAHLRDAFGAAPARVSRPAKLSGSTCYGYLASGAKWKQVEPWVVNPANGSGVSDNDVFDVFSSSISKWEDATDGNIGNGAGVNVIGNGTSTSSVLEADTVSPDNLNEAYFGAIEDSDTIAVTIVWGIFSGPTRNRALVEWDQIYNTVYEWSSTGEANKMDLDNIVTHEIGHSFGMNDLYKSFCSSQTMYGYADFGETMKRTLEAGDINGINKLY
;
A
#
# COMPACT_ATOMS: atom_id res chain seq x y z
N MET A 1 31.24 -98.25 19.95
CA MET A 1 31.53 -98.64 18.55
C MET A 1 30.19 -98.95 17.89
N LYS A 2 29.89 -98.27 16.77
CA LYS A 2 28.68 -98.39 15.94
C LYS A 2 27.38 -97.88 16.56
N SER A 3 26.46 -97.24 15.85
CA SER A 3 26.43 -96.40 14.65
C SER A 3 24.97 -95.94 14.57
N TYR A 4 24.76 -94.65 14.32
CA TYR A 4 23.46 -94.00 14.16
C TYR A 4 22.71 -94.51 12.93
N PHE A 5 21.38 -94.66 13.05
CA PHE A 5 20.46 -94.64 11.90
C PHE A 5 19.23 -93.79 12.24
N LEU A 6 18.96 -92.87 11.31
CA LEU A 6 17.87 -91.89 11.31
C LEU A 6 16.49 -92.55 11.23
N VAL A 7 15.50 -91.91 11.88
CA VAL A 7 14.12 -91.86 11.38
C VAL A 7 13.68 -90.39 11.44
N ALA A 8 13.54 -89.78 10.25
CA ALA A 8 13.06 -88.42 10.10
C ALA A 8 11.53 -88.42 10.22
N ALA A 9 11.00 -87.79 11.27
CA ALA A 9 9.59 -87.51 11.40
C ALA A 9 9.28 -86.13 10.78
N PHE A 10 8.44 -86.15 9.76
CA PHE A 10 7.89 -84.98 9.07
C PHE A 10 6.98 -84.20 10.03
N THR A 11 7.40 -83.00 10.43
CA THR A 11 6.51 -82.03 11.08
C THR A 11 6.09 -81.00 10.03
N LEU A 12 4.88 -81.19 9.48
CA LEU A 12 4.24 -80.27 8.55
C LEU A 12 3.74 -79.06 9.35
N LEU A 13 4.48 -77.95 9.33
CA LEU A 13 4.05 -76.68 9.89
C LEU A 13 3.06 -76.04 8.92
N ILE A 14 1.78 -76.00 9.30
CA ILE A 14 0.75 -75.25 8.58
C ILE A 14 0.99 -73.76 8.86
N PHE A 15 1.62 -73.06 7.92
CA PHE A 15 1.60 -71.60 7.91
C PHE A 15 0.21 -71.14 7.46
N VAL A 16 -0.56 -70.59 8.39
CA VAL A 16 -1.72 -69.77 8.05
C VAL A 16 -1.17 -68.48 7.45
N LEU A 17 -1.21 -68.39 6.12
CA LEU A 17 -1.07 -67.13 5.40
C LEU A 17 -2.30 -66.29 5.78
N VAL A 18 -2.11 -65.36 6.72
CA VAL A 18 -3.00 -64.21 6.84
C VAL A 18 -2.72 -63.38 5.59
N GLU A 19 -3.62 -63.44 4.62
CA GLU A 19 -3.67 -62.43 3.57
C GLU A 19 -3.93 -61.09 4.24
N ASN A 20 -2.85 -60.35 4.51
CA ASN A 20 -2.96 -58.90 4.60
C ASN A 20 -3.41 -58.45 3.21
N VAL A 21 -4.71 -58.22 3.06
CA VAL A 21 -5.22 -57.36 2.00
C VAL A 21 -4.52 -56.03 2.21
N LEU A 22 -3.45 -55.81 1.45
CA LEU A 22 -2.92 -54.47 1.23
C LEU A 22 -4.09 -53.71 0.60
N ALA A 23 -4.77 -52.91 1.42
CA ALA A 23 -5.63 -51.87 0.92
C ALA A 23 -4.79 -51.10 -0.10
N ALA A 24 -5.25 -51.07 -1.35
CA ALA A 24 -4.68 -50.18 -2.34
C ALA A 24 -4.55 -48.80 -1.70
N PRO A 25 -3.42 -48.09 -1.86
CA PRO A 25 -3.31 -46.74 -1.34
C PRO A 25 -4.47 -45.95 -1.91
N THR A 26 -5.41 -45.58 -1.04
CA THR A 26 -6.41 -44.57 -1.36
C THR A 26 -5.61 -43.37 -1.81
N GLN A 27 -5.70 -43.04 -3.10
CA GLN A 27 -5.23 -41.76 -3.63
C GLN A 27 -5.66 -40.69 -2.63
N PRO A 28 -4.76 -39.86 -2.09
CA PRO A 28 -5.20 -38.72 -1.30
C PRO A 28 -6.19 -37.96 -2.16
N GLU A 29 -7.39 -37.82 -1.62
CA GLU A 29 -8.46 -37.00 -2.19
C GLU A 29 -7.81 -35.68 -2.58
N ALA A 30 -7.94 -35.31 -3.87
CA ALA A 30 -7.40 -34.05 -4.36
C ALA A 30 -7.87 -32.95 -3.40
N PRO A 31 -7.00 -31.99 -3.03
CA PRO A 31 -7.42 -30.92 -2.12
C PRO A 31 -8.67 -30.30 -2.71
N VAL A 32 -9.78 -30.44 -1.99
CA VAL A 32 -10.99 -29.69 -2.29
C VAL A 32 -10.54 -28.24 -2.14
N THR A 33 -10.37 -27.56 -3.27
CA THR A 33 -10.11 -26.13 -3.28
C THR A 33 -11.14 -25.51 -2.36
N PRO A 34 -10.75 -24.72 -1.34
CA PRO A 34 -11.74 -23.85 -0.73
C PRO A 34 -12.32 -23.06 -1.90
N ASN A 35 -13.64 -23.11 -2.04
CA ASN A 35 -14.36 -22.25 -2.97
C ASN A 35 -13.71 -20.87 -2.88
N ALA A 36 -13.26 -20.35 -4.02
CA ALA A 36 -12.76 -18.99 -4.11
C ALA A 36 -13.75 -18.10 -3.34
N PRO A 37 -13.29 -17.22 -2.44
CA PRO A 37 -14.17 -16.19 -1.94
C PRO A 37 -14.65 -15.41 -3.15
N SER A 38 -15.93 -15.58 -3.48
CA SER A 38 -16.66 -14.66 -4.33
C SER A 38 -16.50 -13.27 -3.73
N SER A 39 -15.86 -12.37 -4.50
CA SER A 39 -15.62 -10.94 -4.25
C SER A 39 -15.87 -10.45 -2.84
N PRO A 40 -14.84 -10.08 -2.07
CA PRO A 40 -15.06 -9.21 -0.92
C PRO A 40 -15.69 -7.92 -1.45
N ASN A 41 -16.77 -7.47 -0.82
CA ASN A 41 -17.55 -6.32 -1.28
C ASN A 41 -16.63 -5.11 -1.45
N THR A 42 -16.37 -4.69 -2.70
CA THR A 42 -15.84 -3.36 -2.97
C THR A 42 -16.76 -2.36 -2.26
N PRO A 43 -16.24 -1.38 -1.52
CA PRO A 43 -17.07 -0.38 -0.87
C PRO A 43 -18.06 0.22 -1.87
N ASN A 44 -19.34 0.08 -1.58
CA ASN A 44 -20.44 0.46 -2.48
C ASN A 44 -20.66 1.99 -2.50
N LYS A 45 -19.76 2.74 -1.87
CA LYS A 45 -19.81 4.19 -1.69
C LYS A 45 -18.72 4.82 -2.53
N THR A 46 -19.12 5.55 -3.56
CA THR A 46 -18.21 6.39 -4.34
C THR A 46 -17.62 7.46 -3.44
N PHE A 47 -16.30 7.64 -3.50
CA PHE A 47 -15.62 8.76 -2.87
C PHE A 47 -15.93 10.06 -3.59
N PHE A 48 -16.27 11.08 -2.80
CA PHE A 48 -16.43 12.46 -3.24
C PHE A 48 -15.51 13.33 -2.39
N LEU A 49 -14.72 14.18 -3.04
CA LEU A 49 -14.01 15.22 -2.31
C LEU A 49 -15.07 16.13 -1.63
N PRO A 50 -14.97 16.39 -0.31
CA PRO A 50 -15.95 17.23 0.37
C PRO A 50 -16.08 18.61 -0.30
N LYS A 51 -17.31 19.08 -0.47
CA LYS A 51 -17.61 20.35 -1.17
C LYS A 51 -17.00 21.59 -0.50
N ASP A 52 -16.66 21.47 0.76
CA ASP A 52 -16.05 22.48 1.61
C ASP A 52 -14.54 22.27 1.79
N ALA A 53 -13.96 21.26 1.14
CA ALA A 53 -12.52 21.10 1.07
C ALA A 53 -11.89 22.32 0.37
N VAL A 54 -10.83 22.86 0.95
CA VAL A 54 -10.17 24.07 0.48
C VAL A 54 -8.91 23.68 -0.28
N LYS A 55 -8.85 23.97 -1.59
CA LYS A 55 -7.64 23.75 -2.39
C LYS A 55 -6.46 24.57 -1.84
N ILE A 56 -5.37 23.91 -1.50
CA ILE A 56 -4.14 24.52 -0.97
C ILE A 56 -3.10 24.70 -2.07
N SER A 57 -2.93 23.66 -2.90
CA SER A 57 -2.09 23.69 -4.10
C SER A 57 -2.69 22.79 -5.19
N GLU A 58 -1.94 22.58 -6.27
CA GLU A 58 -2.24 21.51 -7.23
C GLU A 58 -2.45 20.21 -6.47
N ASP A 59 -3.61 19.61 -6.73
CA ASP A 59 -4.16 18.37 -6.19
C ASP A 59 -4.08 18.08 -4.68
N LEU A 60 -3.78 19.10 -3.87
CA LEU A 60 -3.81 19.07 -2.41
C LEU A 60 -4.95 19.93 -1.86
N PHE A 61 -5.81 19.32 -1.06
CA PHE A 61 -6.99 19.96 -0.48
C PHE A 61 -7.02 19.79 1.04
N ARG A 62 -7.32 20.86 1.76
CA ARG A 62 -7.54 20.83 3.21
C ARG A 62 -8.99 20.52 3.53
N LEU A 63 -9.19 19.49 4.33
CA LEU A 63 -10.47 19.10 4.92
C LEU A 63 -10.78 19.96 6.15
N ARG A 64 -11.97 19.78 6.74
CA ARG A 64 -12.29 20.44 8.01
C ARG A 64 -11.40 19.89 9.13
N SER A 65 -11.08 20.74 10.09
CA SER A 65 -10.43 20.28 11.32
C SER A 65 -11.38 19.40 12.13
N ALA A 66 -10.79 18.43 12.81
CA ALA A 66 -11.51 17.45 13.63
C ALA A 66 -10.83 17.26 14.99
N LYS A 67 -11.45 16.42 15.82
CA LYS A 67 -10.84 15.89 17.03
C LYS A 67 -10.33 14.49 16.76
N ASP A 68 -9.08 14.26 17.07
CA ASP A 68 -8.50 12.93 17.07
C ASP A 68 -9.15 12.09 18.18
N PRO A 69 -9.78 10.94 17.88
CA PRO A 69 -10.51 10.16 18.88
C PRO A 69 -9.60 9.55 19.95
N GLY A 70 -8.34 9.23 19.64
CA GLY A 70 -7.39 8.66 20.60
C GLY A 70 -6.87 9.68 21.63
N THR A 71 -6.57 10.90 21.19
CA THR A 71 -5.89 11.93 21.99
C THR A 71 -6.75 13.13 22.35
N ASN A 72 -7.89 13.32 21.66
CA ASN A 72 -8.76 14.50 21.73
C ASN A 72 -8.05 15.82 21.33
N GLU A 73 -6.89 15.73 20.68
CA GLU A 73 -6.20 16.88 20.10
C GLU A 73 -6.94 17.39 18.85
N SER A 74 -6.71 18.67 18.52
CA SER A 74 -7.25 19.23 17.28
C SER A 74 -6.33 18.88 16.12
N VAL A 75 -6.89 18.22 15.11
CA VAL A 75 -6.15 17.80 13.90
C VAL A 75 -6.77 18.41 12.64
N GLU A 76 -5.98 18.50 11.59
CA GLU A 76 -6.40 18.91 10.24
C GLU A 76 -6.25 17.71 9.30
N GLY A 77 -7.17 17.56 8.35
CA GLY A 77 -7.08 16.55 7.29
C GLY A 77 -6.61 17.17 5.98
N TYR A 78 -5.75 16.46 5.25
CA TYR A 78 -5.41 16.78 3.86
C TYR A 78 -5.82 15.61 2.96
N ALA A 79 -6.55 15.91 1.89
CA ALA A 79 -6.78 14.97 0.79
C ALA A 79 -5.84 15.33 -0.38
N ILE A 80 -5.06 14.36 -0.82
CA ILE A 80 -4.16 14.44 -1.97
C ILE A 80 -4.76 13.60 -3.09
N ILE A 81 -4.91 14.19 -4.29
CA ILE A 81 -5.59 13.59 -5.43
C ILE A 81 -4.56 13.22 -6.50
N HIS A 82 -4.18 11.96 -6.61
CA HIS A 82 -3.23 11.53 -7.63
C HIS A 82 -3.92 11.41 -8.99
N LYS A 83 -3.47 12.22 -9.96
CA LYS A 83 -4.08 12.31 -11.29
C LYS A 83 -3.36 11.48 -12.34
N LYS A 84 -4.14 10.98 -13.30
CA LYS A 84 -3.60 10.44 -14.54
C LYS A 84 -2.99 11.56 -15.36
N ALA A 85 -1.78 11.35 -15.86
CA ALA A 85 -1.09 12.29 -16.73
C ALA A 85 -1.93 12.58 -17.97
N HIS A 86 -2.18 13.86 -18.25
CA HIS A 86 -2.70 14.28 -19.54
C HIS A 86 -1.55 14.47 -20.52
N LEU A 87 -1.78 14.19 -21.80
CA LEU A 87 -0.81 14.40 -22.88
C LEU A 87 -0.22 15.84 -22.91
N ARG A 88 -0.91 16.83 -22.34
CA ARG A 88 -0.42 18.22 -22.26
C ARG A 88 0.69 18.41 -21.23
N ASP A 89 0.73 17.60 -20.18
CA ASP A 89 1.71 17.70 -19.10
C ASP A 89 2.92 16.78 -19.38
N ALA A 90 2.70 15.66 -20.09
CA ALA A 90 3.76 14.81 -20.64
C ALA A 90 4.66 15.53 -21.67
N PHE A 91 4.16 16.60 -22.31
CA PHE A 91 4.89 17.39 -23.32
C PHE A 91 5.14 18.86 -22.93
N GLY A 92 5.05 19.19 -21.64
CA GLY A 92 5.48 20.49 -21.12
C GLY A 92 4.52 21.65 -21.42
N ALA A 93 3.42 21.74 -20.67
CA ALA A 93 2.65 22.97 -20.54
C ALA A 93 3.19 23.84 -19.38
N ALA A 94 3.22 25.16 -19.60
CA ALA A 94 3.72 26.14 -18.65
C ALA A 94 2.85 26.20 -17.37
N PRO A 95 3.45 26.38 -16.17
CA PRO A 95 2.69 26.30 -14.93
C PRO A 95 1.71 27.47 -14.77
N ALA A 96 0.48 27.16 -14.36
CA ALA A 96 -0.49 28.15 -13.92
C ALA A 96 0.07 28.92 -12.71
N ARG A 97 -0.06 30.25 -12.72
CA ARG A 97 0.34 31.11 -11.60
C ARG A 97 -0.67 30.97 -10.46
N VAL A 98 -0.29 30.30 -9.38
CA VAL A 98 -1.03 30.29 -8.10
C VAL A 98 -0.11 30.72 -6.96
N SER A 99 -0.65 31.56 -6.07
CA SER A 99 -0.01 32.16 -4.91
C SER A 99 0.40 31.15 -3.83
N ARG A 100 1.67 31.27 -3.38
CA ARG A 100 2.47 30.43 -2.45
C ARG A 100 1.74 29.74 -1.29
N PRO A 101 2.12 28.48 -0.96
CA PRO A 101 3.08 28.27 0.14
C PRO A 101 4.21 27.24 -0.15
N ALA A 102 5.11 27.08 0.83
CA ALA A 102 6.41 26.37 0.86
C ALA A 102 7.51 26.84 -0.13
N LYS A 103 8.62 27.31 0.44
CA LYS A 103 9.82 27.77 -0.27
C LYS A 103 10.58 26.54 -0.78
N LEU A 104 10.43 26.19 -2.06
CA LEU A 104 11.40 25.36 -2.79
C LEU A 104 12.74 26.12 -2.83
N SER A 105 13.60 25.83 -1.86
CA SER A 105 14.92 26.44 -1.73
C SER A 105 15.94 25.63 -2.52
N GLY A 106 16.00 25.83 -3.85
CA GLY A 106 17.04 25.33 -4.75
C GLY A 106 16.93 23.85 -5.11
N SER A 107 16.86 23.54 -6.41
CA SER A 107 17.15 22.26 -7.09
C SER A 107 16.77 20.89 -6.47
N THR A 108 16.05 20.80 -5.36
CA THR A 108 15.75 19.52 -4.70
C THR A 108 14.36 19.04 -5.06
N CYS A 109 14.28 17.85 -5.65
CA CYS A 109 13.02 17.19 -6.01
C CYS A 109 12.41 16.46 -4.80
N TYR A 110 12.00 17.23 -3.78
CA TYR A 110 11.16 16.74 -2.68
C TYR A 110 10.34 17.88 -2.05
N GLY A 111 9.22 17.53 -1.43
CA GLY A 111 8.33 18.43 -0.69
C GLY A 111 7.68 17.73 0.49
N TYR A 112 7.11 18.49 1.42
CA TYR A 112 6.41 17.97 2.60
C TYR A 112 5.03 18.60 2.72
N LEU A 113 4.07 17.85 3.28
CA LEU A 113 2.77 18.39 3.67
C LEU A 113 2.95 19.51 4.70
N ALA A 114 3.83 19.28 5.68
CA ALA A 114 4.42 20.33 6.50
C ALA A 114 5.78 19.88 7.04
N SER A 115 6.76 20.78 7.08
CA SER A 115 8.07 20.47 7.67
C SER A 115 7.93 20.00 9.13
N GLY A 116 8.51 18.84 9.45
CA GLY A 116 8.49 18.25 10.79
C GLY A 116 7.21 17.50 11.16
N ALA A 117 6.18 17.49 10.30
CA ALA A 117 5.03 16.60 10.45
C ALA A 117 5.44 15.18 10.03
N LYS A 118 5.65 14.33 11.03
CA LYS A 118 6.04 12.92 10.89
C LYS A 118 5.40 12.10 11.99
N TRP A 119 5.34 10.79 11.81
CA TRP A 119 4.94 9.85 12.85
C TRP A 119 5.78 10.01 14.12
N LYS A 120 5.11 9.92 15.27
CA LYS A 120 5.75 9.94 16.60
C LYS A 120 5.73 8.58 17.29
N GLN A 121 4.86 7.70 16.79
CA GLN A 121 4.63 6.36 17.26
C GLN A 121 4.50 5.46 16.04
N VAL A 122 4.68 4.17 16.24
CA VAL A 122 4.48 3.15 15.20
C VAL A 122 3.01 2.82 15.15
N GLU A 123 2.38 2.99 13.99
CA GLU A 123 0.95 2.71 13.83
C GLU A 123 0.72 1.54 12.88
N PRO A 124 -0.15 0.56 13.22
CA PRO A 124 -0.50 -0.53 12.33
C PRO A 124 -1.34 -0.04 11.15
N TRP A 125 -1.53 -0.91 10.17
CA TRP A 125 -2.38 -0.63 9.01
C TRP A 125 -3.20 -1.86 8.59
N VAL A 126 -4.27 -1.60 7.84
CA VAL A 126 -5.13 -2.63 7.28
C VAL A 126 -5.41 -2.34 5.81
N VAL A 127 -5.51 -3.39 5.01
CA VAL A 127 -5.95 -3.28 3.61
C VAL A 127 -7.12 -4.23 3.36
N ASN A 128 -8.13 -3.74 2.64
CA ASN A 128 -9.06 -4.62 1.95
C ASN A 128 -8.54 -4.81 0.51
N PRO A 129 -7.96 -5.99 0.19
CA PRO A 129 -7.28 -6.18 -1.08
C PRO A 129 -8.23 -6.46 -2.25
N ALA A 130 -9.54 -6.54 -1.98
CA ALA A 130 -10.55 -6.84 -2.99
C ALA A 130 -10.51 -5.84 -4.14
N ASN A 131 -10.32 -6.36 -5.35
CA ASN A 131 -10.25 -5.57 -6.56
C ASN A 131 -10.98 -6.27 -7.72
N GLY A 132 -11.37 -5.47 -8.72
CA GLY A 132 -12.04 -5.96 -9.93
C GLY A 132 -11.08 -6.44 -11.03
N SER A 133 -9.77 -6.28 -10.85
CA SER A 133 -8.77 -6.43 -11.90
C SER A 133 -8.03 -7.77 -11.92
N GLY A 134 -8.37 -8.67 -10.98
CA GLY A 134 -7.77 -10.00 -10.89
C GLY A 134 -6.35 -10.02 -10.32
N VAL A 135 -5.90 -8.93 -9.70
CA VAL A 135 -4.68 -8.93 -8.87
C VAL A 135 -4.98 -9.74 -7.61
N SER A 136 -4.12 -10.69 -7.23
CA SER A 136 -4.41 -11.54 -6.09
C SER A 136 -4.34 -10.78 -4.77
N ASP A 137 -5.13 -11.21 -3.77
CA ASP A 137 -5.14 -10.54 -2.45
C ASP A 137 -3.75 -10.48 -1.81
N ASN A 138 -2.94 -11.52 -2.02
CA ASN A 138 -1.55 -11.57 -1.55
C ASN A 138 -0.67 -10.56 -2.29
N ASP A 139 -0.78 -10.47 -3.62
CA ASP A 139 0.02 -9.51 -4.39
C ASP A 139 -0.30 -8.08 -3.96
N VAL A 140 -1.57 -7.76 -3.69
CA VAL A 140 -1.93 -6.45 -3.15
C VAL A 140 -1.25 -6.23 -1.80
N PHE A 141 -1.42 -7.14 -0.84
CA PHE A 141 -0.82 -7.01 0.49
C PHE A 141 0.71 -6.88 0.46
N ASP A 142 1.38 -7.66 -0.39
CA ASP A 142 2.84 -7.64 -0.56
C ASP A 142 3.32 -6.32 -1.18
N VAL A 143 2.56 -5.73 -2.11
CA VAL A 143 2.88 -4.41 -2.67
C VAL A 143 2.80 -3.32 -1.61
N PHE A 144 1.77 -3.31 -0.75
CA PHE A 144 1.71 -2.34 0.36
C PHE A 144 2.86 -2.53 1.34
N SER A 145 3.08 -3.78 1.78
CA SER A 145 4.14 -4.13 2.72
C SER A 145 5.53 -3.73 2.18
N SER A 146 5.80 -4.02 0.91
CA SER A 146 7.06 -3.67 0.27
C SER A 146 7.19 -2.15 0.04
N SER A 147 6.12 -1.45 -0.33
CA SER A 147 6.13 0.00 -0.49
C SER A 147 6.43 0.73 0.81
N ILE A 148 5.81 0.30 1.91
CA ILE A 148 6.12 0.78 3.26
C ILE A 148 7.59 0.54 3.58
N SER A 149 8.07 -0.70 3.38
CA SER A 149 9.47 -1.07 3.66
C SER A 149 10.48 -0.20 2.89
N LYS A 150 10.19 0.17 1.63
CA LYS A 150 11.05 1.06 0.83
C LYS A 150 11.20 2.44 1.50
N TRP A 151 10.10 3.01 1.97
CA TRP A 151 10.11 4.32 2.62
C TRP A 151 10.77 4.28 4.00
N GLU A 152 10.48 3.26 4.82
CA GLU A 152 11.11 3.07 6.13
C GLU A 152 12.63 2.92 6.01
N ASP A 153 13.09 2.04 5.09
CA ASP A 153 14.51 1.80 4.83
C ASP A 153 15.23 3.10 4.44
N ALA A 154 14.60 3.93 3.61
CA ALA A 154 15.17 5.20 3.14
C ALA A 154 15.24 6.33 4.19
N THR A 155 14.62 6.18 5.37
CA THR A 155 14.55 7.25 6.40
C THR A 155 15.91 7.65 6.98
N ASP A 156 16.98 6.89 6.76
CA ASP A 156 18.35 7.27 7.14
C ASP A 156 19.18 7.81 5.96
N GLY A 157 18.56 7.88 4.77
CA GLY A 157 19.18 8.31 3.51
C GLY A 157 19.95 7.22 2.77
N ASN A 158 19.91 5.97 3.22
CA ASN A 158 20.55 4.83 2.58
C ASN A 158 19.49 3.76 2.24
N ILE A 159 19.75 2.96 1.22
CA ILE A 159 18.86 1.86 0.83
C ILE A 159 19.57 0.52 1.06
N GLY A 160 18.86 -0.44 1.63
CA GLY A 160 19.26 -1.83 1.80
C GLY A 160 20.21 -2.07 2.98
N ASN A 161 20.35 -1.12 3.90
CA ASN A 161 21.20 -1.27 5.08
C ASN A 161 20.42 -1.72 6.32
N GLY A 162 19.08 -1.68 6.29
CA GLY A 162 18.22 -2.07 7.41
C GLY A 162 18.35 -1.18 8.65
N ALA A 163 18.83 0.06 8.48
CA ALA A 163 19.01 1.04 9.57
C ALA A 163 17.92 2.13 9.61
N GLY A 164 16.96 2.06 8.70
CA GLY A 164 15.78 2.91 8.68
C GLY A 164 14.89 2.78 9.92
N VAL A 165 13.95 3.70 10.06
CA VAL A 165 13.00 3.82 11.15
C VAL A 165 11.69 3.15 10.77
N ASN A 166 11.24 2.21 11.59
CA ASN A 166 9.89 1.66 11.51
C ASN A 166 8.89 2.66 12.11
N VAL A 167 7.91 3.07 11.32
CA VAL A 167 6.84 4.02 11.70
C VAL A 167 5.46 3.57 11.23
N ILE A 168 5.37 2.77 10.17
CA ILE A 168 4.13 2.12 9.74
C ILE A 168 4.30 0.64 10.05
N GLY A 169 3.71 0.22 11.16
CA GLY A 169 3.92 -1.09 11.77
C GLY A 169 3.28 -2.25 11.00
N ASN A 170 2.83 -3.24 11.77
CA ASN A 170 2.32 -4.48 11.18
C ASN A 170 1.05 -4.24 10.35
N GLY A 171 1.03 -4.83 9.15
CA GLY A 171 -0.11 -4.86 8.26
C GLY A 171 -1.03 -6.05 8.50
N THR A 172 -2.32 -5.88 8.19
CA THR A 172 -3.30 -6.96 8.13
C THR A 172 -4.19 -6.83 6.90
N SER A 173 -4.69 -7.97 6.38
CA SER A 173 -5.74 -7.96 5.35
C SER A 173 -7.11 -8.15 5.99
N THR A 174 -8.13 -7.52 5.42
CA THR A 174 -9.53 -7.65 5.84
C THR A 174 -10.47 -7.82 4.66
N SER A 175 -11.65 -8.37 4.90
CA SER A 175 -12.78 -8.36 3.96
C SER A 175 -13.88 -7.38 4.34
N SER A 176 -13.70 -6.67 5.46
CA SER A 176 -14.59 -5.60 5.89
C SER A 176 -14.57 -4.44 4.90
N VAL A 177 -15.72 -3.77 4.74
CA VAL A 177 -15.79 -2.50 4.01
C VAL A 177 -15.01 -1.45 4.81
N LEU A 178 -14.09 -0.79 4.13
CA LEU A 178 -13.29 0.34 4.63
C LEU A 178 -13.83 1.64 4.00
N GLU A 179 -13.63 2.78 4.66
CA GLU A 179 -14.11 4.08 4.22
C GLU A 179 -13.13 5.18 4.63
N ALA A 180 -12.65 5.94 3.65
CA ALA A 180 -11.68 6.99 3.91
C ALA A 180 -12.31 8.17 4.67
N ASP A 181 -11.61 8.63 5.70
CA ASP A 181 -12.11 9.57 6.68
C ASP A 181 -12.01 11.02 6.21
N THR A 182 -13.10 11.49 5.60
CA THR A 182 -13.19 12.86 5.09
C THR A 182 -13.63 13.90 6.13
N VAL A 183 -14.07 13.46 7.31
CA VAL A 183 -14.68 14.32 8.34
C VAL A 183 -13.86 14.34 9.63
N SER A 184 -13.38 13.19 10.09
CA SER A 184 -12.58 13.02 11.30
C SER A 184 -11.88 11.67 11.24
N PRO A 185 -10.65 11.53 11.78
CA PRO A 185 -9.97 10.25 11.86
C PRO A 185 -10.68 9.27 12.79
N ASP A 186 -10.41 7.97 12.66
CA ASP A 186 -11.00 6.88 13.45
C ASP A 186 -9.98 5.99 14.21
N ASN A 187 -8.70 6.34 14.14
CA ASN A 187 -7.48 5.63 14.56
C ASN A 187 -7.14 4.38 13.72
N LEU A 188 -7.58 4.30 12.48
CA LEU A 188 -7.24 3.22 11.57
C LEU A 188 -6.51 3.77 10.36
N ASN A 189 -5.31 3.24 10.11
CA ASN A 189 -4.68 3.48 8.82
C ASN A 189 -5.18 2.43 7.81
N GLU A 190 -5.87 2.86 6.77
CA GLU A 190 -6.56 1.92 5.88
C GLU A 190 -6.37 2.16 4.38
N ALA A 191 -6.42 1.07 3.62
CA ALA A 191 -6.39 1.12 2.16
C ALA A 191 -7.40 0.18 1.52
N TYR A 192 -8.03 0.63 0.43
CA TYR A 192 -8.95 -0.20 -0.34
C TYR A 192 -9.12 0.29 -1.78
N PHE A 193 -9.67 -0.58 -2.64
CA PHE A 193 -10.14 -0.20 -3.96
C PHE A 193 -11.58 0.29 -3.90
N GLY A 194 -11.87 1.46 -4.45
CA GLY A 194 -13.20 2.06 -4.41
C GLY A 194 -13.47 2.94 -5.63
N ALA A 195 -14.75 3.21 -5.92
CA ALA A 195 -15.09 4.16 -6.97
C ALA A 195 -14.75 5.58 -6.51
N ILE A 196 -14.09 6.37 -7.35
CA ILE A 196 -13.85 7.79 -7.12
C ILE A 196 -14.59 8.58 -8.20
N GLU A 197 -15.33 9.64 -7.82
CA GLU A 197 -16.23 10.37 -8.74
C GLU A 197 -15.51 10.87 -10.01
N ASP A 198 -14.29 11.38 -9.84
CA ASP A 198 -13.49 11.90 -10.93
C ASP A 198 -12.71 10.77 -11.61
N SER A 199 -13.04 10.48 -12.87
CA SER A 199 -12.43 9.41 -13.65
C SER A 199 -10.94 9.61 -13.92
N ASP A 200 -10.44 10.84 -13.88
CA ASP A 200 -9.02 11.13 -14.07
C ASP A 200 -8.21 10.97 -12.77
N THR A 201 -8.86 10.71 -11.64
CA THR A 201 -8.19 10.41 -10.36
C THR A 201 -7.84 8.93 -10.28
N ILE A 202 -6.55 8.63 -10.16
CA ILE A 202 -6.01 7.27 -9.99
C ILE A 202 -6.24 6.79 -8.55
N ALA A 203 -5.85 7.62 -7.60
CA ALA A 203 -5.94 7.33 -6.19
C ALA A 203 -6.12 8.60 -5.37
N VAL A 204 -6.53 8.44 -4.13
CA VAL A 204 -6.62 9.51 -3.14
C VAL A 204 -5.94 9.03 -1.87
N THR A 205 -5.06 9.86 -1.32
CA THR A 205 -4.54 9.69 0.04
C THR A 205 -5.12 10.78 0.94
N ILE A 206 -5.74 10.40 2.05
CA ILE A 206 -6.08 11.31 3.13
C ILE A 206 -5.04 11.15 4.23
N VAL A 207 -4.56 12.26 4.79
CA VAL A 207 -3.67 12.26 5.95
C VAL A 207 -4.21 13.21 6.99
N TRP A 208 -4.39 12.73 8.21
CA TRP A 208 -4.72 13.53 9.38
C TRP A 208 -3.46 13.86 10.19
N GLY A 209 -3.43 15.07 10.75
CA GLY A 209 -2.30 15.46 11.59
C GLY A 209 -2.34 16.88 12.11
N ILE A 210 -1.24 17.24 12.77
CA ILE A 210 -0.95 18.59 13.26
C ILE A 210 0.11 19.18 12.34
N PHE A 211 -0.30 20.08 11.44
CA PHE A 211 0.58 20.60 10.38
C PHE A 211 1.10 22.03 10.66
N SER A 212 0.56 22.71 11.68
CA SER A 212 0.89 24.08 12.04
C SER A 212 1.58 24.18 13.41
N GLY A 213 1.99 25.40 13.81
CA GLY A 213 2.73 25.61 15.06
C GLY A 213 4.22 25.17 15.01
N PRO A 214 4.89 25.05 16.17
CA PRO A 214 6.29 24.62 16.25
C PRO A 214 6.50 23.23 15.65
N THR A 215 7.58 23.04 14.86
CA THR A 215 7.84 21.78 14.15
C THR A 215 7.90 20.55 15.06
N ARG A 216 8.39 20.70 16.30
CA ARG A 216 8.42 19.63 17.30
C ARG A 216 7.04 19.14 17.75
N ASN A 217 6.00 19.96 17.60
CA ASN A 217 4.62 19.64 17.96
C ASN A 217 3.81 19.13 16.75
N ARG A 218 4.39 19.15 15.55
CA ARG A 218 3.73 18.63 14.35
C ARG A 218 3.85 17.13 14.31
N ALA A 219 2.78 16.46 13.86
CA ALA A 219 2.69 15.01 13.83
C ALA A 219 1.71 14.57 12.74
N LEU A 220 1.94 13.37 12.20
CA LEU A 220 0.93 12.60 11.50
C LEU A 220 0.20 11.74 12.53
N VAL A 221 -1.10 11.53 12.35
CA VAL A 221 -1.92 10.72 13.25
C VAL A 221 -2.65 9.58 12.54
N GLU A 222 -3.01 9.75 11.27
CA GLU A 222 -3.71 8.73 10.49
C GLU A 222 -3.53 8.95 8.99
N TRP A 223 -3.68 7.88 8.20
CA TRP A 223 -3.80 7.95 6.74
C TRP A 223 -4.81 6.94 6.19
N ASP A 224 -5.53 7.35 5.14
CA ASP A 224 -6.44 6.48 4.37
C ASP A 224 -6.13 6.57 2.89
N GLN A 225 -6.31 5.47 2.17
CA GLN A 225 -6.05 5.39 0.73
C GLN A 225 -7.16 4.70 -0.04
N ILE A 226 -7.50 5.31 -1.18
CA ILE A 226 -8.52 4.82 -2.10
C ILE A 226 -7.91 4.68 -3.48
N TYR A 227 -8.01 3.49 -4.06
CA TYR A 227 -7.51 3.18 -5.40
C TYR A 227 -8.69 3.04 -6.35
N ASN A 228 -8.74 3.86 -7.40
CA ASN A 228 -9.94 4.02 -8.21
C ASN A 228 -10.24 2.76 -9.05
N THR A 229 -11.45 2.21 -8.88
CA THR A 229 -11.93 1.04 -9.63
C THR A 229 -12.35 1.32 -11.07
N VAL A 230 -12.34 2.58 -11.50
CA VAL A 230 -12.49 2.91 -12.93
C VAL A 230 -11.32 2.42 -13.77
N TYR A 231 -10.15 2.22 -13.15
CA TYR A 231 -8.96 1.70 -13.80
C TYR A 231 -8.85 0.20 -13.61
N GLU A 232 -8.30 -0.46 -14.62
CA GLU A 232 -7.76 -1.80 -14.48
C GLU A 232 -6.36 -1.73 -13.88
N TRP A 233 -6.05 -2.66 -12.98
CA TRP A 233 -4.80 -2.71 -12.23
C TRP A 233 -3.94 -3.92 -12.61
N SER A 234 -2.62 -3.76 -12.51
CA SER A 234 -1.64 -4.83 -12.70
C SER A 234 -0.44 -4.63 -11.79
N SER A 235 0.25 -5.72 -11.45
CA SER A 235 1.55 -5.69 -10.76
C SER A 235 2.74 -5.88 -11.71
N THR A 236 2.50 -5.94 -13.03
CA THR A 236 3.51 -6.34 -14.02
C THR A 236 3.84 -5.27 -15.08
N GLY A 237 3.31 -4.04 -14.95
CA GLY A 237 3.55 -2.96 -15.91
C GLY A 237 2.82 -3.17 -17.24
N GLU A 238 1.67 -3.84 -17.22
CA GLU A 238 0.85 -4.06 -18.42
C GLU A 238 0.37 -2.75 -19.06
N ALA A 239 0.37 -2.70 -20.39
CA ALA A 239 -0.18 -1.58 -21.14
C ALA A 239 -1.68 -1.41 -20.85
N ASN A 240 -2.15 -0.17 -20.82
CA ASN A 240 -3.54 0.23 -20.53
C ASN A 240 -4.04 -0.13 -19.11
N LYS A 241 -3.16 -0.50 -18.19
CA LYS A 241 -3.47 -0.72 -16.78
C LYS A 241 -2.63 0.19 -15.89
N MET A 242 -3.18 0.58 -14.75
CA MET A 242 -2.40 1.25 -13.71
C MET A 242 -1.51 0.22 -13.01
N ASP A 243 -0.26 0.61 -12.80
CA ASP A 243 0.70 -0.26 -12.13
C ASP A 243 0.59 -0.11 -10.61
N LEU A 244 0.17 -1.17 -9.94
CA LEU A 244 -0.15 -1.13 -8.51
C LEU A 244 1.08 -0.74 -7.67
N ASP A 245 2.24 -1.30 -7.96
CA ASP A 245 3.47 -1.00 -7.21
C ASP A 245 3.94 0.45 -7.43
N ASN A 246 3.83 0.95 -8.66
CA ASN A 246 4.13 2.35 -8.98
C ASN A 246 3.24 3.33 -8.20
N ILE A 247 1.93 3.08 -8.18
CA ILE A 247 0.96 3.97 -7.52
C ILE A 247 1.02 3.83 -6.00
N VAL A 248 1.01 2.61 -5.46
CA VAL A 248 1.07 2.40 -4.00
C VAL A 248 2.35 2.97 -3.42
N THR A 249 3.50 2.81 -4.09
CA THR A 249 4.76 3.42 -3.61
C THR A 249 4.66 4.95 -3.53
N HIS A 250 3.94 5.59 -4.47
CA HIS A 250 3.67 7.03 -4.43
C HIS A 250 2.72 7.41 -3.27
N GLU A 251 1.56 6.76 -3.17
CA GLU A 251 0.56 7.08 -2.14
C GLU A 251 1.13 6.89 -0.73
N ILE A 252 1.90 5.83 -0.49
CA ILE A 252 2.57 5.61 0.79
C ILE A 252 3.52 6.76 1.13
N GLY A 253 4.16 7.40 0.15
CA GLY A 253 4.96 8.59 0.40
C GLY A 253 4.18 9.71 1.09
N HIS A 254 2.92 9.92 0.73
CA HIS A 254 2.03 10.85 1.44
C HIS A 254 1.77 10.41 2.89
N SER A 255 1.57 9.11 3.12
CA SER A 255 1.46 8.55 4.48
C SER A 255 2.70 8.78 5.34
N PHE A 256 3.87 9.00 4.75
CA PHE A 256 5.09 9.43 5.46
C PHE A 256 5.22 10.94 5.65
N GLY A 257 4.33 11.74 5.04
CA GLY A 257 4.31 13.21 5.10
C GLY A 257 4.94 13.92 3.90
N MET A 258 5.27 13.17 2.84
CA MET A 258 5.80 13.72 1.59
C MET A 258 4.70 14.40 0.78
N ASN A 259 5.04 15.45 0.04
CA ASN A 259 4.10 16.16 -0.83
C ASN A 259 4.48 15.98 -2.29
N ASP A 260 3.48 16.15 -3.15
CA ASP A 260 3.63 16.04 -4.59
C ASP A 260 4.62 17.04 -5.19
N LEU A 261 5.19 16.60 -6.30
CA LEU A 261 6.07 17.36 -7.18
C LEU A 261 5.40 17.52 -8.54
N TYR A 262 5.39 18.74 -9.06
CA TYR A 262 4.82 19.06 -10.38
C TYR A 262 5.82 19.73 -11.32
N LYS A 263 7.10 19.81 -10.93
CA LYS A 263 8.16 20.31 -11.82
C LYS A 263 8.63 19.17 -12.72
N SER A 264 8.59 19.40 -14.03
CA SER A 264 8.96 18.39 -15.03
C SER A 264 10.37 17.82 -14.87
N PHE A 265 11.33 18.59 -14.37
CA PHE A 265 12.68 18.06 -14.09
C PHE A 265 12.73 17.09 -12.89
N CYS A 266 11.64 16.97 -12.13
CA CYS A 266 11.45 16.00 -11.06
C CYS A 266 10.54 14.85 -11.48
N SER A 267 10.20 14.71 -12.77
CA SER A 267 9.20 13.73 -13.21
C SER A 267 9.61 12.28 -12.99
N SER A 268 10.89 12.01 -12.75
CA SER A 268 11.37 10.67 -12.42
C SER A 268 11.16 10.30 -10.96
N GLN A 269 10.91 11.27 -10.06
CA GLN A 269 10.72 10.97 -8.65
C GLN A 269 9.45 10.18 -8.41
N THR A 270 9.47 9.36 -7.36
CA THR A 270 8.29 8.67 -6.86
C THR A 270 7.18 9.67 -6.55
N MET A 271 7.50 10.79 -5.88
CA MET A 271 6.51 11.81 -5.52
C MET A 271 6.10 12.76 -6.66
N TYR A 272 6.33 12.41 -7.94
CA TYR A 272 5.77 13.19 -9.05
C TYR A 272 4.26 12.90 -9.17
N GLY A 273 3.43 13.94 -9.04
CA GLY A 273 1.97 13.83 -8.84
C GLY A 273 1.14 13.39 -10.05
N TYR A 274 1.78 12.91 -11.11
CA TYR A 274 1.13 12.40 -12.32
C TYR A 274 1.69 11.04 -12.72
N ALA A 275 0.85 10.06 -12.99
CA ALA A 275 1.24 8.75 -13.54
C ALA A 275 0.42 8.39 -14.79
N ASP A 276 0.91 7.46 -15.60
CA ASP A 276 0.18 6.93 -16.75
C ASP A 276 0.18 5.39 -16.79
N PHE A 277 -0.60 4.83 -17.71
CA PHE A 277 -0.71 3.39 -17.89
C PHE A 277 0.64 2.73 -18.17
N GLY A 278 0.90 1.59 -17.51
CA GLY A 278 2.13 0.83 -17.66
C GLY A 278 3.40 1.52 -17.13
N GLU A 279 3.28 2.67 -16.46
CA GLU A 279 4.41 3.33 -15.82
C GLU A 279 4.90 2.50 -14.63
N THR A 280 6.19 2.17 -14.61
CA THR A 280 6.82 1.38 -13.53
C THR A 280 7.99 2.09 -12.86
N MET A 281 8.30 3.33 -13.29
CA MET A 281 9.51 4.02 -12.84
C MET A 281 9.45 4.47 -11.38
N LYS A 282 8.26 4.57 -10.78
CA LYS A 282 8.06 4.98 -9.38
C LYS A 282 7.90 3.80 -8.42
N ARG A 283 8.13 2.56 -8.89
CA ARG A 283 8.26 1.39 -8.01
C ARG A 283 9.46 1.48 -7.07
N THR A 284 10.42 2.36 -7.36
CA THR A 284 11.61 2.63 -6.55
C THR A 284 11.65 4.09 -6.13
N LEU A 285 12.39 4.37 -5.05
CA LEU A 285 12.65 5.74 -4.59
C LEU A 285 13.85 6.33 -5.31
N GLU A 286 13.70 7.55 -5.80
CA GLU A 286 14.79 8.30 -6.43
C GLU A 286 15.52 9.19 -5.42
N ALA A 287 16.63 9.78 -5.85
CA ALA A 287 17.51 10.56 -4.98
C ALA A 287 16.80 11.72 -4.25
N GLY A 288 15.81 12.37 -4.87
CA GLY A 288 15.02 13.40 -4.23
C GLY A 288 14.11 12.84 -3.14
N ASP A 289 13.43 11.73 -3.41
CA ASP A 289 12.58 11.01 -2.45
C ASP A 289 13.40 10.59 -1.20
N ILE A 290 14.55 9.94 -1.41
CA ILE A 290 15.46 9.48 -0.35
C ILE A 290 16.00 10.66 0.49
N ASN A 291 16.45 11.73 -0.16
CA ASN A 291 16.92 12.92 0.56
C ASN A 291 15.79 13.62 1.34
N GLY A 292 14.58 13.60 0.79
CA GLY A 292 13.41 14.18 1.39
C GLY A 292 13.01 13.44 2.66
N ILE A 293 12.88 12.11 2.59
CA ILE A 293 12.47 11.30 3.73
C ILE A 293 13.51 11.29 4.85
N ASN A 294 14.80 11.15 4.51
CA ASN A 294 15.91 11.25 5.47
C ASN A 294 15.88 12.56 6.27
N LYS A 295 15.58 13.66 5.60
CA LYS A 295 15.52 14.96 6.26
C LYS A 295 14.27 15.16 7.11
N LEU A 296 13.20 14.41 6.85
CA LEU A 296 11.97 14.48 7.63
C LEU A 296 12.09 13.65 8.92
N TYR A 297 12.60 12.42 8.82
CA TYR A 297 12.73 11.46 9.93
C TYR A 297 13.99 11.65 10.77
#